data_AF-A0A7L1VPS3-F1
#
_entry.id   AF-A0A7L1VPS3-F1
#
_cell.length_a   1.000
_cell.length_b   1.000
_cell.length_c   1.000
_cell.angle_alpha   90.00
_cell.angle_beta   90.00
_cell.angle_gamma   90.00
#
_symmetry.space_group_name_H-M   'P 1'
#
loop_
_entity.id
_entity.type
_entity.pdbx_description
1 polymer ?
#
loop_
_entity_poly.entity_id
_entity_poly.type
_entity_poly.pdbx_seq_one_letter_code
_entity_poly.pdbx_strand_id
1 'polypeptide(L)'
;PPRLLVGAPWDGDGQGDLYKCAMGAPNASCAKANLGSAAPWLRGSAGHLGMTLVGSGDGGFVACAPLWSQECGSSAFSSGRCLRLNERLQPAGTIAPTAQRCSTYMDIVLVLDGSNSIYPWEEVQAFLGNILGRFFIGPGQTQVAVLQYGERLVQEWALGQHPTARSLLEAARNLTRQEGRETRTAMAIRQA
;
A
#
# COMPACT_ATOMS: atom_id res chain seq x y z
N PRO A 1 -13.86 35.50 24.06
CA PRO A 1 -12.81 36.21 23.27
C PRO A 1 -12.63 35.49 21.93
N PRO A 2 -12.38 36.23 20.83
CA PRO A 2 -12.01 35.62 19.56
C PRO A 2 -10.76 34.76 19.76
N ARG A 3 -10.66 33.65 19.01
CA ARG A 3 -9.52 32.73 19.07
C ARG A 3 -8.96 32.57 17.67
N LEU A 4 -7.64 32.64 17.55
CA LEU A 4 -6.93 32.41 16.30
C LEU A 4 -6.48 30.96 16.25
N LEU A 5 -6.72 30.29 15.13
CA LEU A 5 -6.20 28.96 14.85
C LEU A 5 -5.00 29.09 13.92
N VAL A 6 -3.87 28.49 14.30
CA VAL A 6 -2.61 28.57 13.57
C VAL A 6 -2.15 27.16 13.21
N GLY A 7 -1.81 26.95 11.94
CA GLY A 7 -1.16 25.72 11.50
C GLY A 7 0.35 25.81 11.63
N ALA A 8 0.98 24.76 12.14
CA ALA A 8 2.43 24.65 12.31
C ALA A 8 2.96 23.41 11.58
N PRO A 9 3.07 23.44 10.25
CA PRO A 9 3.37 22.26 9.42
C PRO A 9 4.76 21.65 9.61
N TRP A 10 5.68 22.32 10.29
CA TRP A 10 7.04 21.83 10.55
C TRP A 10 7.25 21.35 11.99
N ASP A 11 6.23 21.45 12.83
CA ASP A 11 6.29 20.96 14.20
C ASP A 11 6.39 19.42 14.24
N GLY A 12 7.16 18.88 15.19
CA GLY A 12 7.39 17.44 15.31
C GLY A 12 8.06 16.81 14.07
N ASP A 13 9.11 17.44 13.54
CA ASP A 13 9.91 16.96 12.40
C ASP A 13 9.09 16.81 11.09
N GLY A 14 8.27 17.84 10.79
CA GLY A 14 7.45 17.85 9.58
C GLY A 14 6.14 17.05 9.67
N GLN A 15 5.83 16.45 10.82
CA GLN A 15 4.51 15.88 11.08
C GLN A 15 3.41 16.95 10.98
N GLY A 16 3.68 18.11 11.59
CA GLY A 16 2.78 19.24 11.69
C GLY A 16 1.73 19.11 12.79
N ASP A 17 1.32 20.24 13.36
CA ASP A 17 0.25 20.33 14.36
C ASP A 17 -0.50 21.67 14.25
N LEU A 18 -1.52 21.86 15.09
CA LEU A 18 -2.30 23.08 15.19
C LEU A 18 -2.15 23.73 16.56
N TYR A 19 -2.30 25.05 16.58
CA TYR A 19 -2.21 25.87 17.78
C TYR A 19 -3.42 26.78 17.90
N LYS A 20 -3.98 26.86 19.12
CA LYS A 20 -5.10 27.74 19.46
C LYS A 20 -4.58 28.90 20.29
N CYS A 21 -4.62 30.10 19.73
CA CYS A 21 -4.11 31.31 20.38
C CYS A 21 -5.26 32.19 20.88
N ALA A 22 -5.16 32.64 22.12
CA ALA A 22 -6.08 33.64 22.66
C ALA A 22 -5.80 35.00 22.00
N MET A 23 -6.83 35.74 21.61
CA MET A 23 -6.67 37.10 21.07
C MET A 23 -7.11 38.14 22.10
N GLY A 24 -6.41 39.29 22.15
CA GLY A 24 -6.81 40.46 22.94
C GLY A 24 -6.15 40.63 24.31
N ALA A 25 -5.17 39.78 24.66
CA ALA A 25 -4.33 39.98 25.84
C ALA A 25 -2.88 40.26 25.43
N PRO A 26 -2.16 41.18 26.10
CA PRO A 26 -0.77 41.52 25.76
C PRO A 26 0.20 40.32 25.92
N ASN A 27 -0.17 39.29 26.69
CA ASN A 27 0.57 38.04 26.86
C ASN A 27 -0.24 36.83 26.34
N ALA A 28 -0.84 36.97 25.16
CA ALA A 28 -1.59 35.90 24.52
C ALA A 28 -0.72 34.64 24.32
N SER A 29 -1.15 33.52 24.90
CA SER A 29 -0.51 32.22 24.71
C SER A 29 -1.22 31.38 23.66
N CYS A 30 -0.45 30.51 23.01
CA CYS A 30 -0.94 29.51 22.06
C CYS A 30 -0.82 28.13 22.68
N ALA A 31 -1.93 27.38 22.70
CA ALA A 31 -1.95 26.00 23.16
C ALA A 31 -1.87 25.04 21.96
N LYS A 32 -0.91 24.11 21.99
CA LYS A 32 -0.76 23.05 20.99
C LYS A 32 -1.91 22.04 21.09
N ALA A 33 -2.44 21.61 19.95
CA ALA A 33 -3.56 20.67 19.87
C ALA A 33 -3.15 19.21 20.12
N ASN A 34 -1.87 18.86 19.95
CA ASN A 34 -1.30 17.53 20.19
C ASN A 34 -1.98 16.42 19.36
N LEU A 35 -2.27 16.72 18.09
CA LEU A 35 -3.06 15.86 17.21
C LEU A 35 -2.36 14.55 16.82
N GLY A 36 -1.03 14.49 16.87
CA GLY A 36 -0.27 13.26 16.61
C GLY A 36 -0.61 12.09 17.54
N SER A 37 -1.11 12.39 18.75
CA SER A 37 -1.60 11.38 19.68
C SER A 37 -2.96 10.81 19.26
N ALA A 38 -3.85 11.68 18.75
CA ALA A 38 -5.25 11.41 18.47
C ALA A 38 -5.53 10.96 17.03
N ALA A 39 -4.59 11.19 16.10
CA ALA A 39 -4.66 10.76 14.71
C ALA A 39 -3.42 9.91 14.37
N PRO A 40 -3.49 8.56 14.53
CA PRO A 40 -2.34 7.66 14.37
C PRO A 40 -1.65 7.75 13.00
N TRP A 41 -2.40 8.08 11.94
CA TRP A 41 -1.87 8.21 10.58
C TRP A 41 -0.91 9.39 10.39
N LEU A 42 -0.86 10.34 11.33
CA LEU A 42 0.14 11.40 11.33
C LEU A 42 1.50 10.89 11.80
N ARG A 43 1.56 9.80 12.57
CA ARG A 43 2.81 9.34 13.19
C ARG A 43 3.73 8.74 12.14
N GLY A 44 5.00 9.16 12.16
CA GLY A 44 6.04 8.62 11.28
C GLY A 44 5.97 9.10 9.83
N SER A 45 5.12 10.08 9.50
CA SER A 45 5.02 10.68 8.18
C SER A 45 5.21 12.19 8.25
N ALA A 46 6.08 12.75 7.41
CA ALA A 46 6.21 14.20 7.20
C ALA A 46 5.05 14.73 6.34
N GLY A 47 3.83 14.66 6.90
CA GLY A 47 2.61 15.05 6.20
C GLY A 47 2.38 16.56 6.14
N HIS A 48 3.07 17.32 7.00
CA HIS A 48 2.95 18.77 7.13
C HIS A 48 1.53 19.23 7.44
N LEU A 49 0.91 18.61 8.44
CA LEU A 49 -0.44 18.96 8.88
C LEU A 49 -0.51 20.44 9.30
N GLY A 50 -1.52 21.14 8.81
CA GLY A 50 -1.74 22.55 9.09
C GLY A 50 -1.22 23.50 8.01
N MET A 51 -0.67 22.98 6.90
CA MET A 51 -0.41 23.79 5.69
C MET A 51 -1.68 24.35 5.05
N THR A 52 -2.81 23.66 5.23
CA THR A 52 -4.12 24.16 4.80
C THR A 52 -5.10 24.01 5.95
N LEU A 53 -5.83 25.09 6.23
CA LEU A 53 -6.80 25.20 7.30
C LEU A 53 -8.04 25.91 6.76
N VAL A 54 -9.21 25.32 7.00
CA VAL A 54 -10.49 25.90 6.63
C VAL A 54 -11.50 25.73 7.75
N GLY A 55 -12.31 26.75 7.99
CA GLY A 55 -13.45 26.67 8.90
C GLY A 55 -14.55 25.79 8.31
N SER A 56 -15.22 25.02 9.17
CA SER A 56 -16.39 24.24 8.81
C SER A 56 -17.65 24.95 9.32
N GLY A 57 -18.76 24.85 8.58
CA GLY A 57 -20.01 25.57 8.89
C GLY A 57 -20.68 25.14 10.20
N ASP A 58 -20.22 24.04 10.81
CA ASP A 58 -20.65 23.50 12.11
C ASP A 58 -19.79 24.04 13.28
N GLY A 59 -18.98 25.07 13.07
CA GLY A 59 -18.04 25.61 14.06
C GLY A 59 -16.73 24.83 14.18
N GLY A 60 -16.63 23.69 13.48
CA GLY A 60 -15.42 22.89 13.38
C GLY A 60 -14.39 23.46 12.41
N PHE A 61 -13.33 22.67 12.18
CA PHE A 61 -12.24 23.02 11.28
C PHE A 61 -11.82 21.80 10.48
N VAL A 62 -11.26 22.02 9.30
CA VAL A 62 -10.56 20.98 8.55
C VAL A 62 -9.10 21.43 8.40
N ALA A 63 -8.19 20.58 8.84
CA ALA A 63 -6.75 20.79 8.70
C ALA A 63 -6.17 19.71 7.78
N CYS A 64 -5.39 20.11 6.79
CA CYS A 64 -4.83 19.18 5.82
C CYS A 64 -3.30 19.10 5.88
N ALA A 65 -2.83 17.91 5.54
CA ALA A 65 -1.46 17.47 5.39
C ALA A 65 -1.27 17.08 3.90
N PRO A 66 -1.08 18.06 2.98
CA PRO A 66 -1.12 17.81 1.54
C PRO A 66 0.10 17.02 1.02
N LEU A 67 1.21 17.01 1.78
CA LEU A 67 2.41 16.24 1.45
C LEU A 67 2.42 14.85 2.08
N TRP A 68 1.36 14.47 2.79
CA TRP A 68 1.23 13.11 3.28
C TRP A 68 1.20 12.13 2.10
N SER A 69 2.12 11.17 2.13
CA SER A 69 2.27 10.13 1.12
C SER A 69 1.97 8.75 1.69
N GLN A 70 1.41 7.91 0.83
CA GLN A 70 1.19 6.49 1.12
C GLN A 70 2.19 5.67 0.32
N GLU A 71 2.93 4.80 1.00
CA GLU A 71 3.77 3.82 0.33
C GLU A 71 2.93 2.62 -0.13
N CYS A 72 3.09 2.26 -1.41
CA CYS A 72 2.49 1.10 -2.06
C CYS A 72 3.60 0.33 -2.79
N GLY A 73 4.16 -0.69 -2.14
CA GLY A 73 5.34 -1.38 -2.67
C GLY A 73 6.56 -0.45 -2.69
N SER A 74 7.18 -0.28 -3.85
CA SER A 74 8.30 0.64 -4.06
C SER A 74 7.88 2.06 -4.47
N SER A 75 6.59 2.33 -4.57
CA SER A 75 6.05 3.62 -5.00
C SER A 75 5.46 4.40 -3.84
N ALA A 76 5.65 5.72 -3.83
CA ALA A 76 5.02 6.62 -2.87
C ALA A 76 3.97 7.48 -3.59
N PHE A 77 2.74 7.48 -3.08
CA PHE A 77 1.62 8.25 -3.62
C PHE A 77 1.24 9.39 -2.68
N SER A 78 1.61 10.62 -3.06
CA SER A 78 1.24 11.84 -2.33
C SER A 78 -0.20 12.24 -2.65
N SER A 79 -1.16 11.68 -1.92
CA SER A 79 -2.59 12.01 -2.08
C SER A 79 -3.07 13.12 -1.15
N GLY A 80 -2.32 13.41 -0.09
CA GLY A 80 -2.71 14.34 0.96
C GLY A 80 -3.86 13.79 1.82
N ARG A 81 -3.89 14.17 3.10
CA ARG A 81 -4.97 13.79 4.03
C ARG A 81 -5.42 14.97 4.86
N CYS A 82 -6.69 15.03 5.18
CA CYS A 82 -7.22 16.04 6.07
C CYS A 82 -7.88 15.43 7.30
N LEU A 83 -7.83 16.18 8.39
CA LEU A 83 -8.47 15.88 9.65
C LEU A 83 -9.63 16.85 9.85
N ARG A 84 -10.85 16.33 10.00
CA ARG A 84 -11.99 17.12 10.46
C ARG A 84 -11.91 17.19 11.99
N LEU A 85 -11.99 18.39 12.50
CA LEU A 85 -11.89 18.74 13.91
C LEU A 85 -13.16 19.43 14.37
N ASN A 86 -13.61 19.14 15.57
CA ASN A 86 -14.68 19.91 16.21
C ASN A 86 -14.15 21.25 16.77
N GLU A 87 -15.03 22.07 17.37
CA GLU A 87 -14.67 23.36 17.97
C GLU A 87 -13.59 23.29 19.08
N ARG A 88 -13.43 22.10 19.68
CA ARG A 88 -12.46 21.78 20.73
C ARG A 88 -11.13 21.23 20.17
N LEU A 89 -10.96 21.23 18.84
CA LEU A 89 -9.82 20.64 18.15
C LEU A 89 -9.65 19.13 18.40
N GLN A 90 -10.76 18.42 18.61
CA GLN A 90 -10.75 16.97 18.70
C GLN A 90 -11.07 16.35 17.34
N PRO A 91 -10.40 15.25 16.95
CA PRO A 91 -10.71 14.52 15.71
C PRO A 91 -12.17 14.08 15.67
N ALA A 92 -12.87 14.51 14.63
CA ALA A 92 -14.23 14.07 14.30
C ALA A 92 -14.26 13.15 13.07
N GLY A 93 -13.18 13.12 12.28
CA GLY A 93 -13.04 12.20 11.15
C GLY A 93 -11.81 12.51 10.30
N THR A 94 -11.48 11.59 9.38
CA THR A 94 -10.42 11.78 8.38
C THR A 94 -11.04 11.88 7.00
N ILE A 95 -10.53 12.81 6.19
CA ILE A 95 -10.93 13.05 4.82
C ILE A 95 -9.72 12.73 3.93
N ALA A 96 -9.87 11.74 3.06
CA ALA A 96 -8.82 11.34 2.13
C ALA A 96 -9.47 10.87 0.80
N PRO A 97 -10.05 11.80 0.03
CA PRO A 97 -10.88 11.46 -1.14
C PRO A 97 -10.05 10.85 -2.27
N THR A 98 -8.77 11.22 -2.35
CA THR A 98 -7.77 10.75 -3.31
C THR A 98 -6.92 9.62 -2.76
N ALA A 99 -7.21 9.10 -1.55
CA ALA A 99 -6.47 7.97 -1.01
C ALA A 99 -6.72 6.75 -1.90
N GLN A 100 -5.73 6.44 -2.72
CA GLN A 100 -5.74 5.25 -3.53
C GLN A 100 -5.56 4.06 -2.61
N ARG A 101 -6.45 3.07 -2.71
CA ARG A 101 -6.10 1.74 -2.19
C ARG A 101 -4.85 1.32 -2.95
N CYS A 102 -3.81 0.85 -2.26
CA CYS A 102 -2.64 0.26 -2.89
C CYS A 102 -3.09 -1.02 -3.62
N SER A 103 -3.62 -0.85 -4.82
CA SER A 103 -4.24 -1.91 -5.58
C SER A 103 -3.25 -2.40 -6.61
N THR A 104 -2.62 -3.53 -6.33
CA THR A 104 -1.82 -4.28 -7.29
C THR A 104 -2.70 -5.36 -7.91
N TYR A 105 -3.78 -4.95 -8.59
CA TYR A 105 -4.61 -5.88 -9.35
C TYR A 105 -3.82 -6.32 -10.59
N MET A 106 -3.32 -7.55 -10.58
CA MET A 106 -2.59 -8.11 -11.71
C MET A 106 -2.80 -9.62 -11.73
N ASP A 107 -3.11 -10.14 -12.91
CA ASP A 107 -3.12 -11.58 -13.16
C ASP A 107 -1.81 -11.93 -13.84
N ILE A 108 -1.04 -12.83 -13.21
CA ILE A 108 0.26 -13.28 -13.72
C ILE A 108 0.13 -14.76 -14.05
N VAL A 109 0.40 -15.13 -15.30
CA VAL A 109 0.51 -16.52 -15.73
C VAL A 109 1.98 -16.82 -16.02
N LEU A 110 2.57 -17.71 -15.24
CA LEU A 110 3.95 -18.16 -15.44
C LEU A 110 3.93 -19.49 -16.21
N VAL A 111 4.57 -19.50 -17.38
CA VAL A 111 4.67 -20.69 -18.25
C VAL A 111 6.11 -21.22 -18.16
N LEU A 112 6.29 -22.35 -17.51
CA LEU A 112 7.58 -22.92 -17.13
C LEU A 112 7.95 -24.10 -18.02
N ASP A 113 9.18 -24.13 -18.50
CA ASP A 113 9.72 -25.29 -19.20
C ASP A 113 10.05 -26.40 -18.20
N GLY A 114 9.26 -27.47 -18.21
CA GLY A 114 9.42 -28.67 -17.38
C GLY A 114 10.08 -29.83 -18.12
N SER A 115 10.73 -29.60 -19.27
CA SER A 115 11.41 -30.64 -20.05
C SER A 115 12.67 -31.19 -19.37
N ASN A 116 13.12 -32.38 -19.78
CA ASN A 116 14.27 -33.05 -19.16
C ASN A 116 15.59 -32.28 -19.26
N SER A 117 15.72 -31.37 -20.23
CA SER A 117 16.91 -30.51 -20.40
C SER A 117 17.03 -29.42 -19.34
N ILE A 118 15.96 -29.12 -18.59
CA ILE A 118 15.99 -28.14 -17.50
C ILE A 118 16.38 -28.85 -16.20
N TYR A 119 17.65 -28.70 -15.82
CA TYR A 119 18.23 -29.21 -14.58
C TYR A 119 19.40 -28.31 -14.18
N PRO A 120 19.57 -27.95 -12.89
CA PRO A 120 18.79 -28.41 -11.73
C PRO A 120 17.42 -27.73 -11.62
N TRP A 121 16.40 -28.44 -11.12
CA TRP A 121 15.04 -27.88 -11.03
C TRP A 121 14.89 -26.88 -9.87
N GLU A 122 15.69 -27.05 -8.82
CA GLU A 122 15.71 -26.17 -7.65
C GLU A 122 16.01 -24.71 -8.01
N GLU A 123 16.70 -24.43 -9.11
CA GLU A 123 16.92 -23.06 -9.58
C GLU A 123 15.63 -22.41 -10.09
N VAL A 124 14.75 -23.18 -10.74
CA VAL A 124 13.43 -22.71 -11.17
C VAL A 124 12.56 -22.43 -9.94
N GLN A 125 12.58 -23.31 -8.94
CA GLN A 125 11.86 -23.10 -7.68
C GLN A 125 12.38 -21.85 -6.93
N ALA A 126 13.69 -21.65 -6.90
CA ALA A 126 14.32 -20.46 -6.30
C ALA A 126 13.94 -19.18 -7.04
N PHE A 127 13.93 -19.21 -8.38
CA PHE A 127 13.45 -18.10 -9.20
C PHE A 127 11.99 -17.75 -8.90
N LEU A 128 11.10 -18.75 -8.85
CA LEU A 128 9.70 -18.57 -8.46
C LEU A 128 9.59 -17.95 -7.06
N GLY A 129 10.32 -18.47 -6.08
CA GLY A 129 10.32 -17.90 -4.72
C GLY A 129 10.73 -16.42 -4.70
N ASN A 130 11.76 -16.06 -5.46
CA ASN A 130 12.29 -14.70 -5.54
C ASN A 130 11.35 -13.72 -6.22
N ILE A 131 10.65 -14.13 -7.29
CA ILE A 131 9.74 -13.25 -8.02
C ILE A 131 8.39 -13.14 -7.29
N LEU A 132 7.85 -14.26 -6.81
CA LEU A 132 6.55 -14.31 -6.15
C LEU A 132 6.56 -13.61 -4.79
N GLY A 133 7.70 -13.63 -4.09
CA GLY A 133 7.90 -12.89 -2.85
C GLY A 133 7.87 -11.35 -3.00
N ARG A 134 7.87 -10.83 -4.22
CA ARG A 134 7.82 -9.38 -4.50
C ARG A 134 6.41 -8.86 -4.77
N PHE A 135 5.44 -9.74 -4.98
CA PHE A 135 4.06 -9.35 -5.29
C PHE A 135 3.17 -9.37 -4.04
N PHE A 136 2.21 -8.46 -3.99
CA PHE A 136 1.16 -8.45 -2.97
C PHE A 136 0.03 -9.41 -3.38
N ILE A 137 0.13 -10.64 -2.91
CA ILE A 137 -0.82 -11.72 -3.20
C ILE A 137 -1.99 -11.68 -2.22
N GLY A 138 -3.22 -11.63 -2.75
CA GLY A 138 -4.43 -11.55 -1.93
C GLY A 138 -5.73 -11.61 -2.74
N PRO A 139 -6.87 -11.92 -2.11
CA PRO A 139 -8.19 -11.76 -2.72
C PRO A 139 -8.42 -10.29 -3.10
N GLY A 140 -8.69 -10.02 -4.38
CA GLY A 140 -8.74 -8.64 -4.89
C GLY A 140 -7.38 -7.94 -4.86
N GLN A 141 -6.29 -8.67 -5.07
CA GLN A 141 -4.94 -8.16 -5.34
C GLN A 141 -4.31 -9.02 -6.44
N THR A 142 -2.99 -9.19 -6.45
CA THR A 142 -2.30 -9.99 -7.46
C THR A 142 -2.66 -11.46 -7.31
N GLN A 143 -2.97 -12.11 -8.43
CA GLN A 143 -3.20 -13.55 -8.52
C GLN A 143 -2.21 -14.18 -9.48
N VAL A 144 -1.79 -15.41 -9.19
CA VAL A 144 -0.76 -16.09 -9.97
C VAL A 144 -1.23 -17.48 -10.36
N ALA A 145 -1.14 -17.79 -11.64
CA ALA A 145 -1.26 -19.13 -12.20
C ALA A 145 0.11 -19.63 -12.66
N VAL A 146 0.31 -20.94 -12.59
CA VAL A 146 1.51 -21.59 -13.11
C VAL A 146 1.10 -22.72 -14.04
N LEU A 147 1.70 -22.71 -15.23
CA LEU A 147 1.63 -23.78 -16.22
C LEU A 147 3.04 -24.36 -16.38
N GLN A 148 3.16 -25.69 -16.42
CA GLN A 148 4.36 -26.37 -16.88
C GLN A 148 4.16 -26.90 -18.30
N TYR A 149 5.20 -26.85 -19.12
CA TYR A 149 5.18 -27.45 -20.45
C TYR A 149 6.40 -28.33 -20.72
N GLY A 150 6.20 -29.35 -21.54
CA GLY A 150 7.25 -30.19 -22.11
C GLY A 150 6.67 -30.88 -23.34
N GLU A 151 6.32 -32.16 -23.21
CA GLU A 151 5.55 -32.91 -24.22
C GLU A 151 4.05 -32.56 -24.20
N ARG A 152 3.54 -32.19 -23.02
CA ARG A 152 2.17 -31.71 -22.77
C ARG A 152 2.20 -30.46 -21.89
N LEU A 153 1.13 -29.67 -21.93
CA LEU A 153 0.88 -28.55 -21.02
C LEU A 153 0.15 -29.07 -19.77
N VAL A 154 0.56 -28.62 -18.59
CA VAL A 154 -0.03 -28.97 -17.30
C VAL A 154 -0.29 -27.69 -16.53
N GLN A 155 -1.53 -27.51 -16.07
CA GLN A 155 -1.85 -26.44 -15.13
C GLN A 155 -1.54 -26.92 -13.72
N GLU A 156 -0.50 -26.35 -13.13
CA GLU A 156 -0.06 -26.67 -11.76
C GLU A 156 -0.98 -26.01 -10.74
N TRP A 157 -1.34 -24.74 -11.01
CA TRP A 157 -2.41 -24.06 -10.30
C TRP A 157 -3.01 -22.92 -11.11
N ALA A 158 -4.31 -22.69 -10.89
CA ALA A 158 -5.09 -21.61 -11.50
C ALA A 158 -4.93 -20.28 -10.75
N LEU A 159 -5.36 -19.19 -11.39
CA LEU A 159 -5.52 -17.89 -10.72
C LEU A 159 -6.44 -18.04 -9.49
N GLY A 160 -6.04 -17.42 -8.38
CA GLY A 160 -6.80 -17.45 -7.13
C GLY A 160 -6.69 -18.75 -6.31
N GLN A 161 -6.07 -19.81 -6.83
CA GLN A 161 -5.91 -21.09 -6.11
C GLN A 161 -5.01 -20.96 -4.87
N HIS A 162 -4.02 -20.06 -4.91
CA HIS A 162 -3.18 -19.70 -3.78
C HIS A 162 -3.43 -18.24 -3.37
N PRO A 163 -4.44 -17.96 -2.53
CA PRO A 163 -4.88 -16.59 -2.24
C PRO A 163 -3.96 -15.83 -1.29
N THR A 164 -2.85 -16.43 -0.82
CA THR A 164 -1.90 -15.78 0.08
C THR A 164 -0.47 -15.97 -0.38
N ALA A 165 0.41 -15.01 -0.08
CA ALA A 165 1.83 -15.11 -0.40
C ALA A 165 2.48 -16.37 0.22
N ARG A 166 2.10 -16.71 1.47
CA ARG A 166 2.60 -17.92 2.14
C ARG A 166 2.22 -19.19 1.37
N SER A 167 0.94 -19.37 1.05
CA SER A 167 0.47 -20.55 0.31
C SER A 167 1.10 -20.66 -1.07
N LEU A 168 1.31 -19.51 -1.74
CA LEU A 168 1.91 -19.48 -3.07
C LEU A 168 3.41 -19.84 -3.03
N LEU A 169 4.16 -19.33 -2.06
CA LEU A 169 5.57 -19.66 -1.86
C LEU A 169 5.78 -21.12 -1.45
N GLU A 170 4.88 -21.67 -0.64
CA GLU A 170 4.88 -23.10 -0.29
C GLU A 170 4.62 -23.98 -1.52
N ALA A 171 3.65 -23.60 -2.37
CA ALA A 171 3.39 -24.29 -3.63
C ALA A 171 4.58 -24.23 -4.60
N ALA A 172 5.21 -23.07 -4.75
CA ALA A 172 6.41 -22.89 -5.57
C ALA A 172 7.59 -23.76 -5.12
N ARG A 173 7.80 -23.91 -3.80
CA ARG A 173 8.85 -24.78 -3.24
C ARG A 173 8.58 -26.26 -3.47
N ASN A 174 7.32 -26.66 -3.53
CA ASN A 174 6.92 -28.05 -3.70
C ASN A 174 6.63 -28.43 -5.16
N LEU A 175 6.77 -27.48 -6.09
CA LEU A 175 6.51 -27.71 -7.50
C LEU A 175 7.54 -28.67 -8.09
N THR A 176 7.12 -29.83 -8.56
CA THR A 176 8.01 -30.82 -9.18
C THR A 176 8.05 -30.65 -10.68
N ARG A 177 9.23 -30.84 -11.28
CA ARG A 177 9.40 -30.82 -12.75
C ARG A 177 8.50 -31.87 -13.41
N GLN A 178 7.83 -31.50 -14.49
CA GLN A 178 6.96 -32.40 -15.24
C GLN A 178 7.69 -33.60 -15.85
N GLU A 179 8.92 -33.39 -16.32
CA GLU A 179 9.72 -34.34 -17.10
C GLU A 179 9.08 -34.67 -18.46
N GLY A 180 9.90 -35.12 -19.41
CA GLY A 180 9.43 -35.45 -20.75
C GLY A 180 10.54 -35.48 -21.81
N ARG A 181 10.18 -35.98 -23.00
CA ARG A 181 11.13 -36.15 -24.12
C ARG A 181 11.16 -34.98 -25.10
N GLU A 182 10.24 -34.03 -24.94
CA GLU A 182 10.07 -32.93 -25.88
C GLU A 182 9.87 -31.60 -25.15
N THR A 183 10.11 -30.50 -25.88
CA THR A 183 9.97 -29.13 -25.41
C THR A 183 9.07 -28.36 -26.38
N ARG A 184 7.75 -28.43 -26.17
CA ARG A 184 6.75 -27.86 -27.10
C ARG A 184 6.36 -26.42 -26.71
N THR A 185 7.31 -25.49 -26.72
CA THR A 185 7.08 -24.09 -26.31
C THR A 185 5.97 -23.41 -27.11
N ALA A 186 5.94 -23.60 -28.44
CA ALA A 186 4.91 -23.00 -29.30
C ALA A 186 3.50 -23.56 -29.06
N MET A 187 3.38 -24.78 -28.54
CA MET A 187 2.09 -25.34 -28.12
C MET A 187 1.66 -24.70 -26.79
N ALA A 188 2.58 -24.60 -25.83
CA ALA A 188 2.32 -24.01 -24.53
C ALA A 188 1.81 -22.57 -24.64
N ILE A 189 2.47 -21.72 -25.44
CA ILE A 189 2.07 -20.32 -25.61
C ILE A 189 0.68 -20.19 -26.27
N ARG A 190 0.31 -21.11 -27.16
CA ARG A 190 -1.02 -21.07 -27.82
C ARG A 190 -2.16 -21.50 -26.91
N GLN A 191 -1.86 -22.20 -25.82
CA GLN A 191 -2.86 -22.81 -24.92
C GLN A 191 -2.86 -22.19 -23.52
N ALA A 192 -1.86 -21.36 -23.20
CA ALA A 192 -1.77 -20.56 -21.98
C ALA A 192 -2.70 -19.35 -22.04
#